data_AF-A0AAN0NKF6-F1
#
_entry.id   AF-A0AAN0NKF6-F1
#
_cell.length_a   1.000
_cell.length_b   1.000
_cell.length_c   1.000
_cell.angle_alpha   90.00
_cell.angle_beta   90.00
_cell.angle_gamma   90.00
#
_symmetry.space_group_name_H-M   'P 1'
#
loop_
_entity.id
_entity.type
_entity.pdbx_description
1 polymer ?
#
loop_
_entity_poly.entity_id
_entity_poly.type
_entity_poly.pdbx_seq_one_letter_code
_entity_poly.pdbx_strand_id
1 'polypeptide(L)' 'MGGLLRTSRHHGRDRSLWGKDPATELLKTCENIGASLLVIGAYSHSHETEMLFGGNTERIVDKTEMPILMAH' A
#
# COMPACT_ATOMS: atom_id res chain seq x y z
N MET A 1 28.79 -19.67 -15.89
CA MET A 1 29.07 -19.56 -14.44
C MET A 1 28.52 -18.22 -13.97
N GLY A 2 27.51 -18.24 -13.09
CA GLY A 2 26.84 -17.07 -12.51
C GLY A 2 25.70 -16.55 -13.38
N GLY A 3 24.45 -16.44 -12.94
CA GLY A 3 23.82 -16.69 -11.65
C GLY A 3 22.41 -16.12 -11.77
N LEU A 4 21.42 -17.00 -11.98
CA LEU A 4 20.01 -16.66 -12.13
C LEU A 4 19.51 -16.07 -10.80
N LEU A 5 19.38 -14.74 -10.70
CA LEU A 5 18.68 -14.10 -9.57
C LEU A 5 17.18 -14.43 -9.68
N ARG A 6 16.81 -15.57 -9.11
CA ARG A 6 15.42 -15.87 -8.73
C ARG A 6 15.12 -15.06 -7.47
N THR A 7 14.59 -13.85 -7.62
CA THR A 7 14.01 -13.14 -6.48
C THR A 7 12.63 -13.73 -6.21
N SER A 8 12.56 -14.46 -5.09
CA SER A 8 11.37 -15.06 -4.52
C SER A 8 10.28 -14.00 -4.37
N ARG A 9 9.17 -14.16 -5.08
CA ARG A 9 7.93 -13.41 -4.85
C ARG A 9 7.36 -13.83 -3.49
N HIS A 10 7.72 -13.12 -2.42
CA HIS A 10 6.95 -13.17 -1.18
C HIS A 10 5.71 -12.28 -1.32
N HIS A 11 4.74 -12.80 -2.07
CA HIS A 11 3.43 -12.20 -2.22
C HIS A 11 2.55 -12.55 -1.00
N GLY A 12 2.09 -11.52 -0.30
CA GLY A 12 0.72 -11.41 0.19
C GLY A 12 0.32 -12.26 1.39
N ARG A 13 0.56 -11.75 2.60
CA ARG A 13 -0.35 -11.99 3.74
C ARG A 13 -0.35 -10.78 4.67
N ASP A 14 -0.79 -9.63 4.18
CA ASP A 14 -1.42 -8.67 5.09
C ASP A 14 -2.83 -9.17 5.38
N ARG A 15 -2.91 -10.12 6.30
CA ARG A 15 -4.15 -10.49 6.93
C ARG A 15 -4.14 -9.69 8.21
N SER A 16 -4.97 -8.64 8.31
CA SER A 16 -5.26 -8.09 9.63
C SER A 16 -5.65 -9.25 10.55
N LEU A 17 -5.28 -9.18 11.82
CA LEU A 17 -5.62 -10.21 12.81
C LEU A 17 -7.13 -10.41 12.96
N TRP A 18 -7.93 -9.58 12.28
CA TRP A 18 -9.39 -9.57 12.22
C TRP A 18 -9.97 -9.89 10.84
N GLY A 19 -9.18 -10.40 9.90
CA GLY A 19 -9.65 -10.95 8.61
C GLY A 19 -10.08 -9.91 7.56
N LYS A 20 -9.89 -8.62 7.83
CA LYS A 20 -10.21 -7.53 6.91
C LYS A 20 -8.97 -6.98 6.22
N ASP A 21 -9.03 -6.73 4.92
CA ASP A 21 -7.97 -6.07 4.14
C ASP A 21 -7.92 -4.58 4.51
N PRO A 22 -6.83 -4.08 5.14
CA PRO A 22 -6.77 -2.70 5.65
C PRO A 22 -6.97 -1.64 4.56
N ALA A 23 -6.40 -1.86 3.37
CA ALA A 23 -6.57 -0.97 2.23
C ALA A 23 -8.05 -0.83 1.82
N THR A 24 -8.77 -1.95 1.73
CA THR A 24 -10.20 -1.96 1.38
C THR A 24 -11.05 -1.23 2.43
N GLU A 25 -10.81 -1.44 3.72
CA GLU A 25 -11.61 -0.78 4.76
C GLU A 25 -11.30 0.72 4.89
N LEU A 26 -10.05 1.11 4.65
CA LEU A 26 -9.68 2.52 4.57
C LEU A 26 -10.44 3.22 3.45
N LEU A 27 -10.41 2.68 2.23
CA LEU A 27 -11.11 3.26 1.08
C LEU A 27 -12.63 3.34 1.28
N LYS A 28 -13.26 2.27 1.80
CA LYS A 28 -14.68 2.30 2.17
C LYS A 28 -15.00 3.40 3.18
N THR A 29 -14.11 3.62 4.15
CA THR A 29 -14.30 4.68 5.15
C THR A 29 -14.25 6.04 4.47
N CYS A 30 -13.29 6.26 3.57
CA CYS A 30 -13.20 7.49 2.78
C CYS A 30 -14.46 7.74 1.94
N GLU A 31 -14.98 6.71 1.27
CA GLU A 31 -16.24 6.79 0.52
C GLU A 31 -17.43 7.15 1.43
N ASN A 32 -17.56 6.45 2.57
CA ASN A 32 -18.67 6.64 3.50
C ASN A 32 -18.73 8.06 4.09
N ILE A 33 -17.58 8.71 4.26
CA ILE A 33 -17.52 10.09 4.78
C ILE A 33 -17.52 11.15 3.67
N GLY A 34 -17.54 10.75 2.40
CA GLY A 34 -17.45 11.67 1.26
C GLY A 34 -16.10 12.41 1.20
N ALA A 35 -15.01 11.74 1.56
CA ALA A 35 -13.68 12.32 1.50
C ALA A 35 -13.31 12.68 0.05
N SER A 36 -12.73 13.87 -0.14
CA SER A 36 -12.27 14.34 -1.45
C SER A 36 -10.75 14.25 -1.64
N LEU A 37 -10.01 13.90 -0.58
CA LEU A 37 -8.56 13.75 -0.58
C LEU A 37 -8.14 12.73 0.48
N LEU A 38 -7.28 11.79 0.11
CA LEU A 38 -6.63 10.87 1.03
C LEU A 38 -5.15 11.27 1.19
N VAL A 39 -4.71 11.54 2.41
CA VAL A 39 -3.30 11.80 2.72
C VAL A 39 -2.69 10.57 3.37
N ILE A 40 -1.60 10.05 2.79
CA ILE A 40 -0.85 8.91 3.34
C ILE A 40 0.61 9.28 3.56
N GLY A 41 1.19 8.86 4.68
CA GLY A 41 2.64 8.95 4.90
C GLY A 41 3.33 7.88 4.08
N ALA A 42 4.15 8.27 3.11
CA ALA A 42 4.75 7.34 2.15
C ALA A 42 6.23 7.05 2.41
N TYR A 43 6.88 7.69 3.39
CA TYR A 43 8.33 7.57 3.56
C TYR A 43 8.77 7.61 5.03
N SER A 44 9.54 6.60 5.46
CA SER A 44 10.40 6.65 6.64
C SER A 44 11.86 6.54 6.18
N HIS A 45 12.73 7.29 6.83
CA HIS A 45 14.09 7.62 6.42
C HIS A 45 15.02 6.38 6.32
N SER A 46 15.26 5.82 5.12
CA SER A 46 16.47 5.05 4.75
C SER A 46 16.36 4.50 3.31
N HIS A 47 17.52 4.19 2.73
CA HIS A 47 17.83 3.76 1.35
C HIS A 47 17.13 2.46 0.85
N GLU A 48 15.97 2.11 1.42
CA GLU A 48 15.19 0.87 1.24
C GLU A 48 13.91 1.15 0.42
N THR A 49 13.87 2.28 -0.28
CA THR A 49 12.70 2.85 -0.95
C THR A 49 12.11 1.98 -2.07
N GLU A 50 12.84 0.99 -2.56
CA GLU A 50 12.32 0.01 -3.52
C GLU A 50 11.30 -0.97 -2.88
N MET A 51 11.24 -1.05 -1.53
CA MET A 51 10.31 -1.90 -0.78
C MET A 51 8.98 -1.23 -0.41
N LEU A 52 8.83 0.09 -0.60
CA LEU A 52 7.72 0.88 -0.04
C LEU A 52 6.43 0.88 -0.89
N PHE A 53 6.50 0.46 -2.15
CA PHE A 53 5.32 0.33 -3.04
C PHE A 53 4.82 -1.12 -3.12
N GLY A 54 4.66 -1.79 -1.97
CA GLY A 54 4.14 -3.16 -1.91
C GLY A 54 2.94 -3.32 -0.98
N GLY A 55 2.13 -4.34 -1.24
CA GLY A 55 1.13 -4.88 -0.31
C GLY A 55 -0.14 -4.04 -0.16
N ASN A 56 -0.07 -2.94 0.60
CA ASN A 56 -1.21 -2.06 0.92
C ASN A 56 -1.16 -0.74 0.18
N THR A 57 -0.02 -0.05 0.20
CA THR A 57 0.12 1.25 -0.49
C THR A 57 -0.16 1.08 -1.98
N GLU A 58 0.40 0.04 -2.60
CA GLU A 58 0.10 -0.37 -3.97
C GLU A 58 -1.40 -0.62 -4.17
N ARG A 59 -2.04 -1.38 -3.28
CA ARG A 59 -3.49 -1.66 -3.35
C ARG A 59 -4.37 -0.42 -3.16
N ILE A 60 -3.94 0.54 -2.35
CA ILE A 60 -4.64 1.81 -2.14
C ILE A 60 -4.53 2.67 -3.42
N VAL A 61 -3.33 2.79 -3.97
CA VAL A 61 -3.09 3.53 -5.22
C VAL A 61 -3.84 2.91 -6.39
N ASP A 62 -3.88 1.57 -6.49
CA ASP A 62 -4.57 0.86 -7.57
C ASP A 62 -6.10 0.96 -7.49
N LYS A 63 -6.67 1.09 -6.28
CA LYS A 63 -8.13 1.00 -6.06
C LYS A 63 -8.79 2.34 -5.75
N THR A 64 -8.03 3.39 -5.45
CA THR A 64 -8.61 4.69 -5.12
C THR A 64 -9.24 5.34 -6.36
N GLU A 65 -10.40 5.95 -6.19
CA GLU A 65 -10.97 6.86 -7.20
C GLU A 65 -10.75 8.34 -6.84
N MET A 66 -10.28 8.61 -5.62
CA MET A 66 -10.03 9.96 -5.11
C MET A 66 -8.54 10.33 -5.17
N PRO A 67 -8.19 11.63 -5.28
CA PRO A 67 -6.81 12.08 -5.19
C PRO A 67 -6.10 11.58 -3.94
N ILE A 68 -4.84 11.16 -4.09
CA ILE A 68 -3.95 10.81 -2.98
C ILE A 68 -2.79 11.80 -2.91
N LEU A 69 -2.56 12.38 -1.74
CA LEU A 69 -1.34 13.10 -1.41
C LEU A 69 -0.43 12.18 -0.60
N MET A 70 0.77 11.92 -1.12
CA MET A 70 1.81 11.22 -0.38
C MET A 70 2.69 12.23 0.35
N ALA A 71 2.65 12.20 1.68
CA ALA A 71 3.45 13.06 2.56
C ALA A 71 4.73 12.36 3.02
N HIS A 72 5.80 13.16 3.19
CA HIS A 72 7.06 12.76 3.85
C HIS A 72 7.01 13.14 5.33
#